data_AF-A0A1H3JIY9-F1
#
_entry.id   AF-A0A1H3JIY9-F1
#
_cell.length_a   1.000
_cell.length_b   1.000
_cell.length_c   1.000
_cell.angle_alpha   90.00
_cell.angle_beta   90.00
_cell.angle_gamma   90.00
#
_symmetry.space_group_name_H-M   'P 1'
#
loop_
_entity.id
_entity.type
_entity.pdbx_description
1 polymer ?
#
loop_
_entity_poly.entity_id
_entity_poly.type
_entity_poly.pdbx_seq_one_letter_code
_entity_poly.pdbx_strand_id
1 'polypeptide(L)' 'MSKSLDPAAGEYGVAVEAICVGCRQVRTKRYPKAVPEAVSLGQSFKHVCHRCQKATYWNVRDVLEEESR' A
#
# COMPACT_ATOMS: atom_id res chain seq x y z
N MET A 1 26.55 0.84 -5.25
CA MET A 1 25.33 0.59 -4.47
C MET A 1 24.29 -0.08 -5.36
N SER A 2 24.14 -1.40 -5.26
CA SER A 2 23.17 -2.16 -6.07
C SER A 2 21.79 -1.98 -5.43
N LYS A 3 20.93 -1.20 -6.06
CA LYS A 3 19.54 -1.04 -5.64
C LYS A 3 18.78 -2.26 -6.18
N SER A 4 18.71 -3.32 -5.38
CA SER A 4 17.82 -4.45 -5.66
C SER A 4 16.41 -3.90 -5.82
N LEU A 5 15.88 -4.01 -7.02
CA LEU A 5 14.45 -3.92 -7.25
C LEU A 5 13.96 -5.35 -7.08
N ASP A 6 13.71 -5.74 -5.83
CA ASP A 6 13.10 -7.03 -5.52
C ASP A 6 11.78 -7.13 -6.30
N PRO A 7 11.63 -8.06 -7.26
CA PRO A 7 10.39 -8.21 -8.02
C PRO A 7 9.20 -8.54 -7.11
N ALA A 8 9.47 -9.03 -5.90
CA ALA A 8 8.53 -9.28 -4.82
C ALA A 8 7.97 -8.00 -4.15
N ALA A 9 8.48 -6.81 -4.46
CA ALA A 9 8.04 -5.53 -3.86
C ALA A 9 6.57 -5.15 -4.17
N GLY A 10 5.84 -5.98 -4.92
CA GLY A 10 4.39 -5.93 -5.08
C GLY A 10 3.63 -7.22 -4.72
N GLU A 11 4.32 -8.30 -4.36
CA GLU A 11 3.74 -9.63 -4.10
C GLU A 11 3.52 -9.89 -2.61
N TYR A 12 4.23 -9.18 -1.74
CA TYR A 12 4.17 -9.34 -0.28
C TYR A 12 3.48 -8.15 0.39
N GLY A 13 2.64 -8.46 1.37
CA GLY A 13 2.00 -7.47 2.23
C GLY A 13 0.49 -7.55 2.23
N VAL A 14 -0.13 -6.87 3.19
CA VAL A 14 -1.57 -6.89 3.42
C VAL A 14 -2.28 -6.06 2.36
N ALA A 15 -3.29 -6.64 1.70
CA ALA A 15 -4.13 -5.89 0.79
C ALA A 15 -4.95 -4.85 1.57
N VAL A 16 -4.86 -3.60 1.16
CA VAL A 16 -5.54 -2.48 1.82
C VAL A 16 -6.20 -1.59 0.78
N GLU A 17 -7.38 -1.06 1.10
CA GLU A 17 -7.85 0.13 0.43
C GLU A 17 -7.10 1.33 1.01
N ALA A 18 -6.45 2.11 0.15
CA ALA A 18 -5.72 3.29 0.59
C ALA A 18 -6.04 4.52 -0.27
N ILE A 19 -5.97 5.70 0.35
CA ILE A 19 -6.19 7.00 -0.29
C ILE A 19 -4.89 7.78 -0.40
N CYS A 20 -4.59 8.27 -1.60
CA CYS A 20 -3.44 9.13 -1.85
C CYS A 20 -3.63 10.50 -1.18
N VAL A 21 -2.69 10.95 -0.34
CA VAL A 21 -2.80 12.26 0.32
C VAL A 21 -2.68 13.44 -0.65
N GLY A 22 -2.06 13.24 -1.83
CA GLY A 22 -1.84 14.29 -2.82
C GLY A 22 -3.03 14.54 -3.74
N CYS A 23 -3.60 13.48 -4.34
CA CYS A 23 -4.70 13.60 -5.30
C CYS A 23 -6.02 13.00 -4.83
N ARG A 24 -6.08 12.47 -3.60
CA ARG A 24 -7.26 11.81 -3.01
C ARG A 24 -7.78 10.59 -3.78
N GLN A 25 -6.99 10.06 -4.71
CA GLN A 25 -7.35 8.83 -5.41
C GLN A 25 -7.31 7.66 -4.44
N VAL A 26 -8.40 6.87 -4.43
CA VAL A 26 -8.50 5.62 -3.70
C VAL A 26 -8.07 4.47 -4.62
N ARG A 27 -7.21 3.57 -4.12
CA ARG A 27 -6.79 2.36 -4.81
C ARG A 27 -6.46 1.26 -3.80
N THR A 28 -6.69 0.02 -4.21
CA THR A 28 -6.07 -1.13 -3.55
C THR A 28 -4.56 -1.06 -3.68
N LYS A 29 -3.88 -1.28 -2.56
CA LYS A 29 -2.42 -1.30 -2.43
C LYS A 29 -2.04 -2.47 -1.52
N ARG A 30 -0.79 -2.90 -1.58
CA ARG A 30 -0.24 -3.80 -0.56
C ARG A 30 0.57 -2.98 0.44
N TYR A 31 0.17 -3.06 1.71
CA TYR A 31 0.88 -2.45 2.83
C TYR A 31 2.06 -3.35 3.21
N PRO A 32 3.29 -2.83 3.40
CA PRO A 32 4.50 -3.63 3.63
C PRO A 32 4.59 -4.19 5.07
N LYS A 33 3.51 -4.79 5.58
CA LYS A 33 3.45 -5.49 6.86
C LYS A 33 3.18 -6.97 6.62
N ALA A 34 3.69 -7.81 7.52
CA ALA A 34 3.62 -9.25 7.40
C ALA A 34 2.22 -9.83 7.71
N VAL A 35 1.42 -9.15 8.55
CA VAL A 35 0.11 -9.65 9.00
C VAL A 35 -0.95 -8.53 8.99
N PRO A 36 -2.23 -8.85 8.65
CA PRO A 36 -3.32 -7.87 8.56
C PRO A 36 -3.62 -7.17 9.87
N GLU A 37 -3.52 -7.87 11.00
CA GLU A 37 -3.76 -7.32 12.35
C GLU A 37 -2.79 -6.18 12.73
N ALA A 38 -1.62 -6.14 12.08
CA ALA A 38 -0.63 -5.09 12.30
C ALA A 38 -0.90 -3.81 11.49
N VAL A 39 -1.95 -3.81 10.65
CA VAL A 39 -2.37 -2.66 9.86
C VAL A 39 -3.57 -2.01 10.52
N SER A 40 -3.45 -0.72 10.82
CA SER A 40 -4.53 0.08 11.40
C SER A 40 -5.05 1.11 10.41
N LEU A 41 -6.34 1.43 10.50
CA LEU A 41 -6.96 2.50 9.73
C LEU A 41 -6.25 3.83 10.01
N GLY A 42 -6.07 4.63 8.97
CA GLY A 42 -5.35 5.91 9.03
C GLY A 42 -3.83 5.79 8.99
N GLN A 43 -3.24 4.59 9.08
CA GLN A 43 -1.79 4.44 8.93
C GLN A 43 -1.34 4.87 7.54
N SER A 44 -0.24 5.61 7.51
CA SER A 44 0.38 6.09 6.29
C SER A 44 1.51 5.17 5.83
N PHE A 45 1.62 4.96 4.52
CA PHE A 45 2.79 4.32 3.92
C PHE A 45 3.14 5.01 2.60
N LYS A 46 4.40 4.91 2.18
CA LYS A 46 4.88 5.56 0.96
C LYS A 46 4.72 4.61 -0.23
N HIS A 47 4.01 5.04 -1.27
CA HIS A 47 3.86 4.29 -2.51
C HIS A 47 3.74 5.22 -3.72
N VAL A 48 4.11 4.73 -4.90
CA VAL A 48 3.90 5.43 -6.17
C VAL A 48 2.41 5.67 -6.43
N CYS A 49 2.09 6.92 -6.78
CA CYS A 49 0.81 7.32 -7.34
C CYS A 49 1.00 7.70 -8.80
N HIS A 50 0.46 6.89 -9.72
CA HIS A 50 0.55 7.15 -11.16
C HIS A 50 -0.15 8.45 -11.57
N ARG A 51 -1.22 8.85 -10.87
CA ARG A 51 -1.91 10.12 -11.14
C ARG A 51 -1.07 11.33 -10.74
N CYS A 52 -0.35 11.26 -9.62
CA CYS A 52 0.58 12.31 -9.20
C CYS A 52 1.97 12.19 -9.87
N GLN A 53 2.23 11.10 -10.58
CA GLN A 53 3.51 10.76 -11.21
C GLN A 53 4.70 10.82 -10.22
N LYS A 54 4.45 10.53 -8.94
CA LYS A 54 5.46 10.56 -7.88
C LYS A 54 5.17 9.56 -6.76
N ALA A 55 6.19 9.21 -5.99
CA ALA A 55 6.01 8.53 -4.71
C ALA A 55 5.42 9.50 -3.69
N THR A 56 4.32 9.11 -3.06
CA THR A 56 3.58 9.93 -2.09
C THR A 56 3.11 9.05 -0.95
N TYR A 57 2.64 9.67 0.14
CA TYR A 57 1.97 8.93 1.19
C TYR A 57 0.55 8.54 0.78
N TRP A 58 0.15 7.37 1.25
CA TRP A 58 -1.18 6.80 1.14
C TRP A 58 -1.65 6.43 2.54
N ASN A 59 -2.87 6.82 2.90
CA ASN A 59 -3.46 6.47 4.18
C ASN A 59 -4.38 5.27 4.00
N VAL A 60 -4.23 4.26 4.85
CA VAL A 60 -5.11 3.09 4.88
C VAL A 60 -6.51 3.54 5.27
N ARG A 61 -7.49 3.15 4.47
CA ARG A 61 -8.92 3.36 4.72
C ARG A 61 -9.62 2.08 5.15
N ASP A 62 -9.14 0.95 4.65
CA ASP A 62 -9.68 -0.36 4.95
C ASP A 62 -8.63 -1.45 4.76
N VAL A 63 -8.77 -2.57 5.49
CA VAL A 63 -7.92 -3.76 5.34
C VAL A 63 -8.76 -4.81 4.61
N LEU A 64 -8.34 -5.17 3.40
CA LEU A 64 -9.05 -6.14 2.58
C LEU A 64 -8.64 -7.54 3.03
N GLU A 65 -9.54 -8.27 3.66
CA GLU A 65 -9.34 -9.67 3.98
C GLU A 65 -9.17 -10.45 2.67
N GLU A 66 -8.04 -11.15 2.50
CA GLU A 66 -7.87 -12.08 1.38
C GLU A 66 -8.74 -13.31 1.72
N GLU A 67 -10.00 -13.27 1.29
CA GLU A 67 -10.93 -14.40 1.41
C GLU A 67 -10.26 -15.62 0.76
N SER A 68 -9.80 -16.53 1.61
CA SER A 68 -9.00 -17.69 1.24
C SER A 68 -9.86 -18.61 0.38
N ARG A 69 -9.47 -18.79 -0.89
CA ARG A 69 -9.99 -19.85 -1.75
C ARG A 69 -9.28 -21.17 -1.44
#